data_AF-A0A9P4LGL9-F1
#
_entry.id   AF-A0A9P4LGL9-F1
#
_cell.length_a   1.000
_cell.length_b   1.000
_cell.length_c   1.000
_cell.angle_alpha   90.00
_cell.angle_beta   90.00
_cell.angle_gamma   90.00
#
_symmetry.space_group_name_H-M   'P 1'
#
loop_
_entity.id
_entity.type
_entity.pdbx_description
1 polymer ?
#
loop_
_entity_poly.entity_id
_entity_poly.type
_entity_poly.pdbx_seq_one_letter_code
_entity_poly.pdbx_strand_id
1 'polypeptide(L)'
;MSEKVTIEPIAHASEVDAIAAQEALEDQRVKSEQQRTGGALDRYINAPSTINFSFLLQCSWEAAAVTFQFSLSNGGPASIAYGSIFAGIGTILVAVSLAEMASMDPTVGAQYRWSAAFAPKWNRFFGLMQGWITTFAWICSCTSNPALITNIVVSLASFNNADYVPQ
;
A
#
# COMPACT_ATOMS: atom_id res chain seq x y z
N MET A 1 -60.89 60.00 17.94
CA MET A 1 -59.57 59.58 18.46
C MET A 1 -59.54 58.07 18.33
N SER A 2 -59.07 57.55 17.17
CA SER A 2 -59.00 56.11 16.90
C SER A 2 -57.55 55.78 16.63
N GLU A 3 -56.95 55.12 17.60
CA GLU A 3 -55.55 54.71 17.63
C GLU A 3 -55.39 53.48 16.73
N LYS A 4 -54.74 53.65 15.59
CA LYS A 4 -54.32 52.52 14.75
C LYS A 4 -53.14 51.84 15.44
N VAL A 5 -53.41 50.72 16.09
CA VAL A 5 -52.39 49.83 16.65
C VAL A 5 -51.75 49.07 15.48
N THR A 6 -50.53 49.46 15.13
CA THR A 6 -49.70 48.79 14.11
C THR A 6 -49.03 47.57 14.74
N ILE A 7 -49.53 46.36 14.47
CA ILE A 7 -48.97 45.10 14.99
C ILE A 7 -48.42 44.24 13.82
N GLU A 8 -47.44 44.71 13.04
CA GLU A 8 -46.74 43.82 12.08
C GLU A 8 -45.26 44.21 11.83
N PRO A 9 -44.34 44.01 12.80
CA PRO A 9 -42.93 43.81 12.42
C PRO A 9 -42.26 42.58 13.06
N ILE A 10 -42.87 41.96 14.08
CA ILE A 10 -42.21 40.93 14.90
C ILE A 10 -42.26 39.53 14.26
N ALA A 11 -43.37 39.18 13.58
CA ALA A 11 -43.50 37.87 12.92
C ALA A 11 -42.51 37.70 11.75
N HIS A 12 -42.30 38.77 10.96
CA HIS A 12 -41.38 38.77 9.82
C HIS A 12 -39.90 38.70 10.27
N ALA A 13 -39.55 39.27 11.43
CA ALA A 13 -38.19 39.17 11.96
C ALA A 13 -37.85 37.72 12.40
N SER A 14 -38.82 37.02 13.01
CA SER A 14 -38.66 35.60 13.39
C SER A 14 -38.53 34.68 12.18
N GLU A 15 -39.21 34.99 11.08
CA GLU A 15 -39.14 34.21 9.84
C GLU A 15 -37.79 34.41 9.15
N VAL A 16 -37.26 35.65 9.15
CA VAL A 16 -35.92 35.97 8.63
C VAL A 16 -34.82 35.29 9.46
N ASP A 17 -34.95 35.26 10.79
CA ASP A 17 -34.00 34.55 11.66
C ASP A 17 -34.04 33.02 11.45
N ALA A 18 -35.23 32.46 11.22
CA ALA A 18 -35.38 31.04 10.90
C ALA A 18 -34.78 30.68 9.53
N ILE A 19 -34.95 31.55 8.54
CA ILE A 19 -34.33 31.41 7.21
C ILE A 19 -32.80 31.50 7.32
N ALA A 20 -32.28 32.47 8.07
CA ALA A 20 -30.83 32.63 8.29
C ALA A 20 -30.21 31.43 9.04
N ALA A 21 -30.93 30.87 10.02
CA ALA A 21 -30.49 29.66 10.72
C ALA A 21 -30.47 28.42 9.81
N GLN A 22 -31.42 28.33 8.89
CA GLN A 22 -31.51 27.24 7.92
C GLN A 22 -30.41 27.33 6.84
N GLU A 23 -30.11 28.54 6.38
CA GLU A 23 -29.02 28.82 5.43
C GLU A 23 -27.64 28.53 6.05
N ALA A 24 -27.42 28.85 7.32
CA ALA A 24 -26.20 28.51 8.04
C ALA A 24 -26.00 26.98 8.21
N LEU A 25 -27.10 26.23 8.41
CA LEU A 25 -27.08 24.77 8.48
C LEU A 25 -26.79 24.14 7.10
N GLU A 26 -27.34 24.71 6.03
CA GLU A 26 -27.05 24.29 4.66
C GLU A 26 -25.59 24.58 4.28
N ASP A 27 -25.05 25.75 4.63
CA ASP A 27 -23.64 26.09 4.39
C ASP A 27 -22.70 25.16 5.18
N GLN A 28 -23.05 24.79 6.42
CA GLN A 28 -22.30 23.77 7.16
C GLN A 28 -22.40 22.38 6.54
N ARG A 29 -23.57 21.98 6.02
CA ARG A 29 -23.74 20.71 5.30
C ARG A 29 -22.92 20.69 4.02
N VAL A 30 -22.98 21.74 3.21
CA VAL A 30 -22.19 21.89 1.98
C VAL A 30 -20.71 21.87 2.31
N LYS A 31 -20.23 22.60 3.33
CA LYS A 31 -18.83 22.52 3.77
C LYS A 31 -18.43 21.12 4.23
N SER A 32 -19.31 20.40 4.95
CA SER A 32 -19.03 19.03 5.37
C SER A 32 -18.98 18.03 4.21
N GLU A 33 -19.85 18.18 3.20
CA GLU A 33 -19.85 17.37 1.98
C GLU A 33 -18.67 17.71 1.07
N GLN A 34 -18.33 18.99 0.96
CA GLN A 34 -17.20 19.51 0.20
C GLN A 34 -15.86 19.18 0.87
N GLN A 35 -15.83 19.02 2.20
CA GLN A 35 -14.69 18.47 2.93
C GLN A 35 -14.61 16.94 2.81
N ARG A 36 -15.74 16.26 2.57
CA ARG A 36 -15.80 14.83 2.24
C ARG A 36 -15.35 14.53 0.81
N THR A 37 -15.51 15.48 -0.11
CA THR A 37 -15.23 15.32 -1.55
C THR A 37 -13.96 16.06 -2.01
N GLY A 38 -13.58 17.15 -1.37
CA GLY A 38 -12.49 18.06 -1.75
C GLY A 38 -11.06 17.52 -1.60
N GLY A 39 -10.91 16.23 -1.33
CA GLY A 39 -9.62 15.52 -1.30
C GLY A 39 -9.72 14.05 -1.71
N ALA A 40 -10.86 13.62 -2.28
CA ALA A 40 -11.07 12.24 -2.67
C ALA A 40 -10.40 11.98 -4.04
N LEU A 41 -9.41 11.09 -4.07
CA LEU A 41 -8.81 10.62 -5.32
C LEU A 41 -9.83 9.78 -6.11
N ASP A 42 -9.87 9.95 -7.43
CA ASP A 42 -10.71 9.13 -8.30
C ASP A 42 -10.36 7.64 -8.14
N ARG A 43 -11.37 6.81 -7.87
CA ARG A 43 -11.22 5.35 -7.83
C ARG A 43 -11.05 4.80 -9.24
N TYR A 44 -9.82 4.83 -9.74
CA TYR A 44 -9.47 4.28 -11.04
C TYR A 44 -8.92 2.84 -10.98
N ILE A 45 -8.55 2.36 -9.78
CA ILE A 45 -7.94 1.03 -9.61
C ILE A 45 -9.04 -0.04 -9.65
N ASN A 46 -9.07 -0.81 -10.74
CA ASN A 46 -9.93 -1.97 -10.93
C ASN A 46 -9.19 -3.27 -10.58
N ALA A 47 -9.94 -4.32 -10.19
CA ALA A 47 -9.40 -5.63 -9.83
C ALA A 47 -8.42 -6.23 -10.88
N PRO A 48 -8.75 -6.29 -12.18
CA PRO A 48 -7.81 -6.79 -13.20
C PRO A 48 -6.54 -5.93 -13.31
N SER A 49 -6.65 -4.61 -13.12
CA SER A 49 -5.49 -3.70 -13.15
C SER A 49 -4.56 -3.95 -11.97
N THR A 50 -5.08 -4.22 -10.78
CA THR A 50 -4.28 -4.56 -9.59
C THR A 50 -3.55 -5.90 -9.76
N ILE A 51 -4.22 -6.89 -10.35
CA ILE A 51 -3.61 -8.20 -10.63
C ILE A 51 -2.46 -8.03 -11.61
N ASN A 52 -2.70 -7.34 -12.73
CA ASN A 52 -1.66 -7.08 -13.73
C ASN A 52 -0.47 -6.31 -13.14
N PHE A 53 -0.74 -5.27 -12.34
CA PHE A 53 0.29 -4.52 -11.64
C PHE A 53 1.15 -5.39 -10.72
N SER A 54 0.54 -6.32 -9.98
CA SER A 54 1.27 -7.25 -9.09
C SER A 54 2.17 -8.21 -9.87
N PHE A 55 1.72 -8.71 -11.03
CA PHE A 55 2.54 -9.56 -11.90
C PHE A 55 3.73 -8.80 -12.49
N LEU A 56 3.50 -7.57 -12.98
CA LEU A 56 4.55 -6.73 -13.56
C LEU A 56 5.60 -6.31 -12.51
N LEU A 57 5.15 -6.02 -11.28
CA LEU A 57 6.06 -5.62 -10.20
C LEU A 57 7.05 -6.72 -9.81
N GLN A 58 6.66 -7.99 -9.89
CA GLN A 58 7.50 -9.05 -9.33
C GLN A 58 8.64 -9.51 -10.25
N CYS A 59 8.50 -9.40 -11.58
CA CYS A 59 9.50 -9.78 -12.60
C CYS A 59 10.53 -10.85 -12.14
N SER A 60 10.06 -11.94 -11.53
CA SER A 60 10.89 -12.78 -10.65
C SER A 60 11.71 -13.83 -11.41
N TRP A 61 11.43 -13.98 -12.70
CA TRP A 61 12.06 -14.98 -13.56
C TRP A 61 13.56 -14.72 -13.76
N GLU A 62 13.99 -13.45 -13.77
CA GLU A 62 15.41 -13.06 -13.91
C GLU A 62 16.21 -13.48 -12.68
N ALA A 63 15.69 -13.18 -11.48
CA ALA A 63 16.33 -13.56 -10.23
C ALA A 63 16.42 -15.08 -10.08
N ALA A 64 15.38 -15.81 -10.48
CA ALA A 64 15.39 -17.28 -10.49
C ALA A 64 16.47 -17.84 -11.43
N ALA A 65 16.65 -17.24 -12.62
CA ALA A 65 17.66 -17.69 -13.58
C ALA A 65 19.09 -17.51 -13.06
N VAL A 66 19.41 -16.33 -12.49
CA VAL A 66 20.77 -16.05 -11.96
C VAL A 66 21.07 -16.88 -10.72
N THR A 67 20.09 -17.10 -9.85
CA THR A 67 20.28 -17.84 -8.60
C THR A 67 20.21 -19.35 -8.75
N PHE A 68 19.89 -19.85 -9.95
CA PHE A 68 19.78 -21.28 -10.23
C PHE A 68 21.09 -22.03 -9.93
N GLN A 69 22.23 -21.47 -10.34
CA GLN A 69 23.55 -22.06 -10.09
C GLN A 69 23.88 -22.13 -8.59
N PHE A 70 23.53 -21.09 -7.83
CA PHE A 70 23.71 -21.07 -6.37
C PHE A 70 22.82 -22.11 -5.69
N SER A 71 21.59 -22.28 -6.15
CA SER A 71 20.68 -23.29 -5.61
C SER A 71 21.18 -24.71 -5.88
N LEU A 72 21.72 -24.95 -7.09
CA LEU A 72 22.25 -26.24 -7.47
C LEU A 72 23.53 -26.61 -6.69
N SER A 73 24.43 -25.65 -6.48
CA SER A 73 25.68 -25.87 -5.75
C SER A 73 25.47 -26.09 -4.25
N ASN A 74 24.50 -25.41 -3.62
CA ASN A 74 24.28 -25.51 -2.18
C ASN A 74 23.29 -26.61 -1.76
N GLY A 75 22.26 -26.87 -2.56
CA GLY A 75 21.18 -27.80 -2.20
C GLY A 75 20.90 -28.91 -3.21
N GLY A 76 21.63 -28.94 -4.33
CA GLY A 76 21.43 -29.91 -5.40
C GLY A 76 20.07 -29.78 -6.10
N PRO A 77 19.76 -30.67 -7.06
CA PRO A 77 18.51 -30.62 -7.83
C PRO A 77 17.24 -30.78 -6.97
N ALA A 78 17.34 -31.53 -5.87
CA ALA A 78 16.22 -31.77 -4.97
C ALA A 78 15.75 -30.48 -4.27
N SER A 79 16.68 -29.59 -3.90
CA SER A 79 16.33 -28.30 -3.29
C SER A 79 15.56 -27.39 -4.24
N ILE A 80 15.87 -27.43 -5.53
CA ILE A 80 15.18 -26.62 -6.55
C ILE A 80 13.74 -27.13 -6.71
N ALA A 81 13.55 -28.45 -6.81
CA ALA A 81 12.22 -29.03 -7.00
C ALA A 81 11.34 -28.93 -5.74
N TYR A 82 11.80 -29.45 -4.60
CA TYR A 82 10.99 -29.50 -3.38
C TYR A 82 11.02 -28.17 -2.61
N GLY A 83 12.13 -27.45 -2.64
CA GLY A 83 12.25 -26.15 -1.97
C GLY A 83 11.38 -25.08 -2.61
N SER A 84 11.26 -25.05 -3.94
CA SER A 84 10.37 -24.10 -4.62
C SER A 84 8.89 -24.38 -4.32
N ILE A 85 8.48 -25.64 -4.26
CA ILE A 85 7.11 -26.03 -3.88
C ILE A 85 6.81 -25.59 -2.45
N PHE A 86 7.70 -25.91 -1.51
CA PHE A 86 7.51 -25.57 -0.10
C PHE A 86 7.50 -24.05 0.13
N ALA A 87 8.41 -23.32 -0.51
CA ALA A 87 8.45 -21.86 -0.48
C ALA A 87 7.17 -21.24 -1.10
N GLY A 88 6.67 -21.82 -2.20
CA GLY A 88 5.43 -21.39 -2.84
C GLY A 88 4.22 -21.54 -1.92
N ILE A 89 4.06 -22.70 -1.28
CA ILE A 89 2.98 -22.95 -0.31
C ILE A 89 3.07 -21.97 0.86
N GLY A 90 4.27 -21.79 1.44
CA GLY A 90 4.48 -20.83 2.53
C GLY A 90 4.09 -19.40 2.13
N THR A 91 4.45 -18.99 0.91
CA THR A 91 4.12 -17.66 0.40
C THR A 91 2.61 -17.49 0.18
N ILE A 92 1.91 -18.51 -0.32
CA ILE A 92 0.45 -18.48 -0.50
C ILE A 92 -0.25 -18.37 0.86
N LEU A 93 0.19 -19.11 1.88
CA LEU A 93 -0.39 -19.03 3.22
C LEU A 93 -0.25 -17.63 3.82
N VAL A 94 0.92 -17.02 3.66
CA VAL A 94 1.16 -15.62 4.07
C VAL A 94 0.26 -14.66 3.28
N ALA A 95 0.14 -14.85 1.96
CA ALA A 95 -0.70 -14.02 1.11
C ALA A 95 -2.18 -14.10 1.48
N VAL A 96 -2.70 -15.30 1.77
CA VAL A 96 -4.08 -15.51 2.23
C VAL A 96 -4.29 -14.84 3.59
N SER A 97 -3.35 -14.97 4.53
CA SER A 97 -3.44 -14.28 5.82
C SER A 97 -3.48 -12.75 5.67
N LEU A 98 -2.69 -12.19 4.76
CA LEU A 98 -2.74 -10.76 4.43
C LEU A 98 -4.04 -10.36 3.73
N ALA A 99 -4.62 -11.24 2.90
CA ALA A 99 -5.89 -11.00 2.23
C ALA A 99 -7.06 -10.92 3.24
N GLU A 100 -7.06 -11.78 4.26
CA GLU A 100 -8.03 -11.72 5.36
C GLU A 100 -7.89 -10.42 6.16
N MET A 101 -6.67 -9.94 6.40
CA MET A 101 -6.47 -8.63 7.04
C MET A 101 -6.91 -7.47 6.14
N ALA A 102 -6.65 -7.57 4.83
CA ALA A 102 -7.05 -6.56 3.84
C ALA A 102 -8.57 -6.43 3.69
N SER A 103 -9.32 -7.52 3.89
CA SER A 103 -10.79 -7.49 3.84
C SER A 103 -11.41 -6.83 5.08
N MET A 104 -10.74 -6.92 6.24
CA MET A 104 -11.18 -6.30 7.49
C MET A 104 -10.92 -4.78 7.53
N ASP A 105 -9.71 -4.33 7.17
CA ASP A 105 -9.33 -2.92 7.24
C ASP A 105 -8.56 -2.48 5.98
N PRO A 106 -9.25 -1.97 4.93
CA PRO A 106 -8.63 -1.53 3.70
C PRO A 106 -7.96 -0.15 3.91
N THR A 107 -6.71 -0.17 4.37
CA THR A 107 -5.92 1.06 4.58
C THR A 107 -4.64 1.10 3.76
N VAL A 108 -4.26 2.30 3.31
CA VAL A 108 -2.99 2.51 2.60
C VAL A 108 -1.83 2.38 3.59
N GLY A 109 -0.78 1.65 3.21
CA GLY A 109 0.33 1.37 4.13
C GLY A 109 -0.05 0.37 5.23
N ALA A 110 -0.94 -0.56 4.90
CA ALA A 110 -1.60 -1.46 5.82
C ALA A 110 -0.67 -2.20 6.81
N GLN A 111 0.52 -2.65 6.39
CA GLN A 111 1.42 -3.45 7.24
C GLN A 111 1.80 -2.79 8.58
N TYR A 112 2.21 -1.51 8.57
CA TYR A 112 2.59 -0.81 9.80
C TYR A 112 1.35 -0.38 10.62
N ARG A 113 0.21 -0.17 9.96
CA ARG A 113 -1.05 0.18 10.61
C ARG A 113 -1.68 -1.03 11.30
N TRP A 114 -1.76 -2.16 10.61
CA TRP A 114 -2.25 -3.42 11.14
C TRP A 114 -1.39 -3.91 12.30
N SER A 115 -0.05 -3.83 12.18
CA SER A 115 0.85 -4.20 13.30
C SER A 115 0.66 -3.31 14.52
N ALA A 116 0.38 -2.01 14.36
CA ALA A 116 0.02 -1.16 15.49
C ALA A 116 -1.40 -1.42 16.03
N ALA A 117 -2.36 -1.70 15.15
CA ALA A 117 -3.77 -1.89 15.51
C ALA A 117 -4.03 -3.21 16.25
N PHE A 118 -3.39 -4.30 15.80
CA PHE A 118 -3.56 -5.64 16.38
C PHE A 118 -2.61 -5.93 17.56
N ALA A 119 -1.71 -5.01 17.90
CA ALA A 119 -0.86 -5.16 19.07
C ALA A 119 -1.66 -4.92 20.38
N PRO A 120 -1.61 -5.85 21.36
CA PRO A 120 -2.33 -5.71 22.63
C PRO A 120 -1.66 -4.70 23.60
N LYS A 121 -0.36 -4.48 23.47
CA LYS A 121 0.44 -3.49 24.24
C LYS A 121 1.54 -2.93 23.33
N TRP A 122 1.96 -1.68 23.59
CA TRP A 122 3.03 -0.98 22.85
C TRP A 122 2.80 -0.84 21.34
N ASN A 123 1.58 -0.51 20.97
CA ASN A 123 1.10 -0.38 19.59
C ASN A 123 1.98 0.53 18.71
N ARG A 124 2.43 1.66 19.27
CA ARG A 124 3.34 2.59 18.58
C ARG A 124 4.72 2.00 18.32
N PHE A 125 5.22 1.18 19.24
CA PHE A 125 6.52 0.54 19.08
C PHE A 125 6.49 -0.53 17.99
N PHE A 126 5.49 -1.42 18.02
CA PHE A 126 5.36 -2.48 16.99
C PHE A 126 5.12 -1.90 15.60
N GLY A 127 4.28 -0.87 15.48
CA GLY A 127 4.10 -0.16 14.20
C GLY A 127 5.39 0.50 13.70
N LEU A 128 6.15 1.14 14.59
CA LEU A 128 7.43 1.76 14.25
C LEU A 128 8.47 0.72 13.84
N MET A 129 8.58 -0.38 14.60
CA MET A 129 9.50 -1.48 14.32
C MET A 129 9.18 -2.13 12.97
N GLN A 130 7.91 -2.39 12.69
CA GLN A 130 7.46 -2.90 11.39
C GLN A 130 7.84 -1.95 10.26
N GLY A 131 7.65 -0.64 10.45
CA GLY A 131 8.07 0.38 9.49
C GLY A 131 9.56 0.31 9.17
N TRP A 132 10.41 0.31 10.21
CA TRP A 132 11.87 0.22 10.04
C TRP A 132 12.32 -1.07 9.36
N ILE A 133 11.75 -2.22 9.75
CA ILE A 133 12.06 -3.50 9.12
C ILE A 133 11.76 -3.44 7.61
N THR A 134 10.59 -2.90 7.25
CA THR A 134 10.22 -2.73 5.84
C THR A 134 11.18 -1.79 5.12
N THR A 135 11.58 -0.66 5.74
CA THR A 135 12.58 0.25 5.15
C THR A 135 13.92 -0.44 4.88
N PHE A 136 14.44 -1.18 5.86
CA PHE A 136 15.69 -1.93 5.67
C PHE A 136 15.55 -3.01 4.59
N ALA A 137 14.42 -3.72 4.54
CA ALA A 137 14.16 -4.68 3.48
C ALA A 137 14.22 -4.03 2.09
N TRP A 138 13.61 -2.86 1.91
CA TRP A 138 13.67 -2.13 0.64
C TRP A 138 15.09 -1.63 0.31
N ILE A 139 15.84 -1.12 1.28
CA ILE A 139 17.23 -0.69 1.06
C ILE A 139 18.10 -1.87 0.60
N CYS A 140 18.02 -3.00 1.29
CA CYS A 140 18.77 -4.21 0.92
C CYS A 140 18.38 -4.71 -0.48
N SER A 141 17.08 -4.72 -0.80
CA SER A 141 16.58 -5.10 -2.14
C SER A 141 17.08 -4.16 -3.24
N CYS A 142 17.16 -2.86 -2.97
CA CYS A 142 17.74 -1.90 -3.92
C CYS A 142 19.23 -2.15 -4.15
N THR A 143 19.98 -2.58 -3.14
CA THR A 143 21.40 -2.93 -3.28
C THR A 143 21.63 -4.27 -3.98
N SER A 144 20.74 -5.26 -3.81
CA SER A 144 20.90 -6.56 -4.45
C SER A 144 20.73 -6.51 -5.97
N ASN A 145 19.89 -5.61 -6.50
CA ASN A 145 19.63 -5.53 -7.95
C ASN A 145 20.87 -5.15 -8.77
N PRO A 146 21.65 -4.10 -8.43
CA PRO A 146 22.92 -3.82 -9.09
C PRO A 146 23.90 -5.00 -9.00
N ALA A 147 23.96 -5.68 -7.86
CA ALA A 147 24.84 -6.83 -7.70
C ALA A 147 24.47 -7.99 -8.65
N LEU A 148 23.17 -8.24 -8.88
CA LEU A 148 22.71 -9.19 -9.88
C LEU A 148 23.13 -8.78 -11.30
N ILE A 149 22.95 -7.51 -11.66
CA ILE A 149 23.36 -6.99 -12.98
C ILE A 149 24.87 -7.15 -13.18
N THR A 150 25.69 -6.83 -12.17
CA THR A 150 27.14 -7.03 -12.23
C THR A 150 27.50 -8.49 -12.47
N ASN A 151 26.85 -9.44 -11.79
CA ASN A 151 27.09 -10.88 -12.02
C ASN A 151 26.76 -11.29 -13.45
N ILE A 152 25.66 -10.77 -14.03
CA ILE A 152 25.29 -11.04 -15.42
C ILE A 152 26.35 -10.48 -16.37
N VAL A 153 26.78 -9.23 -16.17
CA VAL A 153 27.79 -8.58 -17.03
C VAL A 153 29.14 -9.29 -16.97
N VAL A 154 29.60 -9.66 -15.78
CA VAL A 154 30.86 -10.41 -15.59
C VAL A 154 30.77 -11.79 -16.24
N SER A 155 29.63 -12.47 -16.09
CA SER A 155 29.39 -13.78 -16.73
C SER A 155 29.44 -13.66 -18.26
N LEU A 156 28.81 -12.63 -18.83
CA LEU A 156 28.87 -12.36 -20.27
C LEU A 156 30.29 -12.01 -20.75
N ALA A 157 31.03 -11.21 -19.98
CA ALA A 157 32.41 -10.85 -20.31
C ALA A 157 33.33 -12.07 -20.34
N SER A 158 33.21 -12.97 -19.36
CA SER A 158 33.96 -14.24 -19.33
C SER A 158 33.57 -15.20 -20.46
N PHE A 159 32.32 -15.15 -20.91
CA PHE A 159 31.85 -15.97 -22.01
C PHE A 159 32.37 -15.47 -23.37
N ASN A 160 32.51 -14.15 -23.54
CA ASN A 160 32.92 -13.55 -24.81
C ASN A 160 34.46 -13.41 -24.97
N ASN A 161 35.20 -13.29 -23.85
CA ASN A 161 36.66 -13.14 -23.87
C ASN A 161 37.32 -14.26 -23.06
N ALA A 162 38.01 -15.18 -23.76
CA ALA A 162 38.65 -16.34 -23.12
C ALA A 162 39.77 -15.97 -22.13
N ASP A 163 40.40 -14.80 -22.28
CA ASP A 163 41.48 -14.32 -21.40
C ASP A 163 40.97 -13.47 -20.22
N TYR A 164 39.66 -13.26 -20.09
CA TYR A 164 39.09 -12.43 -19.04
C TYR A 164 39.00 -13.20 -17.70
N VAL A 165 39.81 -12.77 -16.73
CA VAL A 165 39.76 -13.27 -15.35
C VAL A 165 38.94 -12.31 -14.50
N PRO A 166 37.77 -12.72 -13.97
CA PRO A 166 36.98 -11.89 -13.05
C PRO A 166 37.79 -11.52 -11.81
N GLN A 167 37.71 -10.26 -11.37
CA GLN A 167 38.26 -9.78 -10.09
C GLN A 167 37.14 -9.48 -9.10
#